data_AF-W9WUH2-F1
#
_entry.id   AF-W9WUH2-F1
#
_cell.length_a   1.000
_cell.length_b   1.000
_cell.length_c   1.000
_cell.angle_alpha   90.00
_cell.angle_beta   90.00
_cell.angle_gamma   90.00
#
_symmetry.space_group_name_H-M   'P 1'
#
loop_
_entity.id
_entity.type
_entity.pdbx_description
1 polymer ?
#
loop_
_entity_poly.entity_id
_entity_poly.type
_entity_poly.pdbx_seq_one_letter_code
_entity_poly.pdbx_strand_id
1 'polypeptide(L)'
;MWLPLLMLLVVLLDLASAVSVPRRLKNCTPSRRCPQPFMKRNATAGSDTLSLDIDPDLVNPVCGGIYEANINVQSAPDPFYLTPVCNNILSYIGGPKGDKDVDIIFTCAGFNNSGTGIRDVKIVFSTEDDSPIDAGKSGTQLIPANMELVAEKQNVFFSSAVSLGVKMKGGTSDIVFQYIYC
;
A
#
# COMPACT_ATOMS: atom_id res chain seq x y z
N MET A 1 16.52 -56.91 12.69
CA MET A 1 16.01 -55.76 13.49
C MET A 1 17.15 -54.79 13.70
N TRP A 2 16.90 -53.50 13.93
CA TRP A 2 17.85 -52.36 13.87
C TRP A 2 17.84 -51.58 12.55
N LEU A 3 16.65 -51.40 11.96
CA LEU A 3 16.43 -50.43 10.88
C LEU A 3 15.72 -49.10 11.25
N PRO A 4 15.24 -48.81 12.49
CA PRO A 4 14.51 -47.55 12.70
C PRO A 4 15.34 -46.40 13.29
N LEU A 5 16.60 -46.59 13.71
CA LEU A 5 17.35 -45.53 14.42
C LEU A 5 18.12 -44.55 13.51
N LEU A 6 18.24 -44.84 12.20
CA LEU A 6 18.94 -43.97 11.25
C LEU A 6 18.05 -42.85 10.67
N MET A 7 16.74 -42.93 10.89
CA MET A 7 15.75 -41.97 10.35
C MET A 7 15.58 -40.72 11.22
N LEU A 8 16.25 -40.61 12.36
CA LEU A 8 16.03 -39.51 13.32
C LEU A 8 17.16 -38.48 13.40
N LEU A 9 18.24 -38.59 12.60
CA LEU A 9 19.45 -37.78 12.80
C LEU A 9 20.01 -37.04 11.58
N VAL A 10 19.30 -36.99 10.45
CA VAL A 10 19.71 -36.12 9.30
C VAL A 10 18.59 -35.18 8.85
N VAL A 11 17.58 -34.96 9.72
CA VAL A 11 16.58 -33.87 9.58
C VAL A 11 17.14 -32.54 10.12
N LEU A 12 18.47 -32.39 10.22
CA LEU A 12 19.17 -31.21 10.74
C LEU A 12 20.30 -30.79 9.81
N LEU A 13 19.98 -30.42 8.57
CA LEU A 13 20.85 -29.62 7.70
C LEU A 13 19.99 -28.95 6.60
N ASP A 14 19.09 -28.10 7.05
CA ASP A 14 18.58 -27.03 6.20
C ASP A 14 19.53 -25.83 6.26
N LEU A 15 19.55 -25.09 5.14
CA LEU A 15 20.17 -23.78 4.91
C LEU A 15 21.66 -23.75 4.53
N ALA A 16 21.91 -23.96 3.24
CA ALA A 16 22.89 -23.15 2.53
C ALA A 16 22.27 -22.64 1.22
N SER A 17 21.66 -21.45 1.29
CA SER A 17 21.31 -20.67 0.11
C SER A 17 22.58 -20.35 -0.68
N ALA A 18 22.69 -20.89 -1.89
CA ALA A 18 23.60 -20.36 -2.89
C ALA A 18 22.86 -20.32 -4.23
N VAL A 19 22.06 -19.26 -4.41
CA VAL A 19 21.65 -18.83 -5.75
C VAL A 19 22.94 -18.52 -6.50
N SER A 20 23.20 -19.29 -7.55
CA SER A 20 24.33 -19.09 -8.46
C SER A 20 24.29 -17.67 -9.02
N VAL A 21 25.29 -16.86 -8.70
CA VAL A 21 25.57 -15.59 -9.36
C VAL A 21 25.86 -15.88 -10.84
N PRO A 22 25.19 -15.22 -11.82
CA PRO A 22 25.52 -15.44 -13.21
C PRO A 22 26.95 -14.99 -13.51
N ARG A 23 27.66 -15.85 -14.24
CA ARG A 23 29.06 -15.73 -14.65
C ARG A 23 29.36 -14.36 -15.27
N ARG A 24 30.50 -13.76 -14.87
CA ARG A 24 31.16 -12.64 -15.55
C ARG A 24 31.20 -12.91 -17.07
N LEU A 25 30.54 -12.05 -17.85
CA LEU A 25 30.55 -12.15 -19.31
C LEU A 25 31.94 -11.81 -19.83
N LYS A 26 32.47 -12.72 -20.66
CA LYS A 26 33.69 -12.62 -21.45
C LYS A 26 33.63 -11.38 -22.37
N ASN A 27 34.75 -10.67 -22.47
CA ASN A 27 35.01 -9.50 -23.34
C ASN A 27 34.13 -9.41 -24.61
N CYS A 28 33.17 -8.47 -24.66
CA CYS A 28 32.50 -8.05 -25.90
C CYS A 28 33.49 -7.18 -26.70
N THR A 29 33.97 -7.66 -27.85
CA THR A 29 34.69 -6.86 -28.87
C THR A 29 33.71 -6.02 -29.71
N PRO A 30 34.12 -4.90 -30.32
CA PRO A 30 33.24 -3.81 -30.77
C PRO A 30 32.30 -4.11 -31.96
N SER A 31 32.30 -5.33 -32.51
CA SER A 31 31.70 -5.61 -33.83
C SER A 31 30.35 -6.35 -33.79
N ARG A 32 29.78 -6.70 -32.62
CA ARG A 32 28.45 -7.33 -32.55
C ARG A 32 27.63 -6.76 -31.40
N ARG A 33 26.39 -6.34 -31.69
CA ARG A 33 25.41 -5.83 -30.72
C ARG A 33 25.28 -6.81 -29.54
N CYS A 34 25.89 -6.46 -28.41
CA CYS A 34 25.54 -7.08 -27.13
C CYS A 34 24.14 -6.54 -26.73
N PRO A 35 23.22 -7.35 -26.17
CA PRO A 35 21.95 -6.87 -25.66
C PRO A 35 22.23 -5.73 -24.67
N GLN A 36 21.69 -4.55 -24.95
CA GLN A 36 21.87 -3.41 -24.05
C GLN A 36 21.31 -3.81 -22.68
N PRO A 37 22.10 -3.79 -21.59
CA PRO A 37 21.52 -3.88 -20.26
C PRO A 37 20.51 -2.75 -20.15
N PHE A 38 19.29 -3.06 -19.69
CA PHE A 38 18.20 -2.11 -19.52
C PHE A 38 18.76 -0.77 -19.04
N MET A 39 18.84 0.21 -19.95
CA MET A 39 19.31 1.54 -19.61
C MET A 39 18.37 2.02 -18.51
N LYS A 40 18.94 2.34 -17.34
CA LYS A 40 18.26 3.08 -16.28
C LYS A 40 17.58 4.28 -16.94
N ARG A 41 16.26 4.23 -17.10
CA ARG A 41 15.49 5.38 -17.54
C ARG A 41 15.60 6.43 -16.45
N ASN A 42 15.99 7.62 -16.88
CA ASN A 42 16.09 8.89 -16.18
C ASN A 42 15.71 8.87 -14.68
N ALA A 43 16.71 8.98 -13.81
CA ALA A 43 16.54 9.20 -12.37
C ALA A 43 16.15 10.66 -12.11
N THR A 44 15.00 11.07 -12.63
CA THR A 44 14.32 12.34 -12.31
C THR A 44 12.83 12.08 -12.02
N ALA A 45 12.50 10.87 -11.57
CA ALA A 45 11.21 10.60 -10.96
C ALA A 45 11.20 11.23 -9.56
N GLY A 46 10.46 12.33 -9.39
CA GLY A 46 9.98 12.70 -8.06
C GLY A 46 9.22 11.51 -7.49
N SER A 47 9.33 11.26 -6.17
CA SER A 47 8.86 10.02 -5.52
C SER A 47 7.59 9.45 -6.18
N ASP A 48 7.75 8.30 -6.84
CA ASP A 48 6.72 7.60 -7.60
C ASP A 48 5.67 6.98 -6.66
N THR A 49 4.91 7.84 -5.99
CA THR A 49 3.88 7.46 -5.00
C THR A 49 2.51 7.62 -5.67
N LEU A 50 1.71 6.55 -5.65
CA LEU A 50 0.28 6.59 -5.92
C LEU A 50 -0.39 7.46 -4.85
N SER A 51 -1.01 8.55 -5.30
CA SER A 51 -1.80 9.46 -4.47
C SER A 51 -3.27 9.32 -4.83
N LEU A 52 -4.07 8.96 -3.85
CA LEU A 52 -5.52 8.87 -3.94
C LEU A 52 -6.15 10.00 -3.11
N ASP A 53 -7.17 10.64 -3.65
CA ASP A 53 -7.97 11.69 -3.02
C ASP A 53 -9.25 11.09 -2.43
N ILE A 54 -9.65 11.58 -1.26
CA ILE A 54 -10.88 11.19 -0.55
C ILE A 54 -11.89 12.34 -0.71
N ASP A 55 -12.97 12.09 -1.43
CA ASP A 55 -14.04 13.08 -1.64
C ASP A 55 -15.39 12.58 -1.10
N PRO A 56 -16.01 13.22 -0.09
CA PRO A 56 -15.54 14.44 0.57
C PRO A 56 -14.39 14.18 1.55
N ASP A 57 -13.56 15.22 1.73
CA ASP A 57 -12.60 15.33 2.84
C ASP A 57 -13.25 14.90 4.16
N LEU A 58 -12.62 14.00 4.92
CA LEU A 58 -13.16 13.52 6.19
C LEU A 58 -12.71 14.39 7.36
N VAL A 59 -13.67 14.99 8.06
CA VAL A 59 -13.41 15.91 9.18
C VAL A 59 -13.60 15.17 10.51
N ASN A 60 -12.55 15.15 11.34
CA ASN A 60 -12.52 14.52 12.66
C ASN A 60 -13.09 13.09 12.66
N PRO A 61 -12.58 12.16 11.82
CA PRO A 61 -13.08 10.78 11.83
C PRO A 61 -12.88 10.15 13.22
N VAL A 62 -13.86 9.35 13.64
CA VAL A 62 -13.85 8.66 14.93
C VAL A 62 -13.64 7.16 14.72
N CYS A 63 -13.06 6.49 15.71
CA CYS A 63 -12.95 5.05 15.67
C CYS A 63 -14.32 4.37 15.59
N GLY A 64 -14.43 3.36 14.73
CA GLY A 64 -15.69 2.68 14.39
C GLY A 64 -16.60 3.48 13.47
N GLY A 65 -16.20 4.71 13.09
CA GLY A 65 -16.94 5.54 12.14
C GLY A 65 -16.93 4.95 10.74
N ILE A 66 -18.04 5.14 10.03
CA ILE A 66 -18.26 4.71 8.65
C ILE A 66 -18.60 5.96 7.85
N TYR A 67 -17.87 6.20 6.78
CA TYR A 67 -17.96 7.42 5.97
C TYR A 67 -18.13 7.05 4.50
N GLU A 68 -19.22 7.49 3.89
CA GLU A 68 -19.37 7.39 2.44
C GLU A 68 -18.41 8.36 1.77
N ALA A 69 -17.60 7.85 0.86
CA ALA A 69 -16.66 8.65 0.10
C ALA A 69 -16.50 8.10 -1.31
N ASN A 70 -15.93 8.93 -2.15
CA ASN A 70 -15.42 8.59 -3.45
C ASN A 70 -13.89 8.69 -3.41
N ILE A 71 -13.22 7.66 -3.90
CA ILE A 71 -11.76 7.62 -4.01
C ILE A 71 -11.37 7.89 -5.46
N ASN A 72 -10.64 8.98 -5.66
CA ASN A 72 -10.16 9.41 -6.97
C ASN A 72 -8.64 9.27 -7.07
N VAL A 73 -8.13 8.87 -8.23
CA VAL A 73 -6.68 8.88 -8.47
C VAL A 73 -6.22 10.30 -8.77
N GLN A 74 -5.44 10.88 -7.86
CA GLN A 74 -4.84 12.20 -8.07
C GLN A 74 -3.52 12.10 -8.85
N SER A 75 -2.71 11.09 -8.56
CA SER A 75 -1.48 10.81 -9.29
C SER A 75 -1.20 9.31 -9.23
N ALA A 76 -0.90 8.70 -10.37
CA ALA A 76 -0.43 7.32 -10.45
C ALA A 76 0.88 7.27 -11.24
N PRO A 77 1.98 6.78 -10.64
CA PRO A 77 3.21 6.52 -11.36
C PRO A 77 3.03 5.33 -12.32
N ASP A 78 4.07 5.04 -13.11
CA ASP A 78 4.05 3.80 -13.91
C ASP A 78 3.87 2.58 -12.98
N PRO A 79 2.95 1.65 -13.27
CA PRO A 79 2.70 0.46 -12.45
C PRO A 79 3.96 -0.36 -12.12
N PHE A 80 5.02 -0.25 -12.93
CA PHE A 80 6.31 -0.87 -12.65
C PHE A 80 6.96 -0.39 -11.34
N TYR A 81 6.68 0.84 -10.91
CA TYR A 81 7.24 1.43 -9.69
C TYR A 81 6.35 1.22 -8.46
N LEU A 82 5.12 0.73 -8.64
CA LEU A 82 4.22 0.43 -7.54
C LEU A 82 4.49 -0.95 -6.95
N THR A 83 4.24 -1.10 -5.65
CA THR A 83 4.16 -2.43 -5.07
C THR A 83 3.01 -3.21 -5.71
N PRO A 84 3.08 -4.56 -5.79
CA PRO A 84 2.00 -5.36 -6.36
C PRO A 84 0.64 -5.08 -5.71
N VAL A 85 0.62 -4.79 -4.40
CA VAL A 85 -0.61 -4.50 -3.67
C VAL A 85 -1.16 -3.12 -4.05
N CYS A 86 -0.33 -2.07 -4.09
CA CYS A 86 -0.76 -0.75 -4.54
C CYS A 86 -1.27 -0.79 -5.98
N ASN A 87 -0.66 -1.60 -6.85
CA ASN A 87 -1.12 -1.77 -8.23
C ASN A 87 -2.47 -2.53 -8.30
N ASN A 88 -2.70 -3.50 -7.42
CA ASN A 88 -3.99 -4.17 -7.30
C ASN A 88 -5.09 -3.21 -6.81
N ILE A 89 -4.79 -2.39 -5.80
CA ILE A 89 -5.69 -1.34 -5.33
C ILE A 89 -6.01 -0.37 -6.47
N LEU A 90 -4.99 0.16 -7.15
CA LEU A 90 -5.14 1.04 -8.31
C LEU A 90 -6.03 0.44 -9.38
N SER A 91 -5.78 -0.83 -9.74
CA SER A 91 -6.59 -1.54 -10.73
C SER A 91 -8.04 -1.66 -10.28
N TYR A 92 -8.27 -1.91 -8.99
CA TYR A 92 -9.60 -2.14 -8.43
C TYR A 92 -10.46 -0.86 -8.34
N ILE A 93 -9.83 0.29 -8.07
CA ILE A 93 -10.51 1.59 -8.06
C ILE A 93 -10.74 2.18 -9.46
N GLY A 94 -10.34 1.48 -10.53
CA GLY A 94 -10.59 1.90 -11.92
C GLY A 94 -9.34 2.31 -12.71
N GLY A 95 -8.15 1.97 -12.23
CA GLY A 95 -6.88 2.25 -12.89
C GLY A 95 -6.42 3.71 -12.72
N PRO A 96 -5.55 4.23 -13.61
CA PRO A 96 -4.98 5.59 -13.48
C PRO A 96 -5.98 6.75 -13.55
N LYS A 97 -7.24 6.48 -13.90
CA LYS A 97 -8.37 7.42 -13.87
C LYS A 97 -9.43 7.00 -12.86
N GLY A 98 -9.03 6.16 -11.91
CA GLY A 98 -9.92 5.53 -10.96
C GLY A 98 -10.76 6.56 -10.22
N ASP A 99 -12.03 6.21 -10.10
CA ASP A 99 -13.11 6.98 -9.51
C ASP A 99 -14.04 5.90 -8.94
N LYS A 100 -13.99 5.74 -7.61
CA LYS A 100 -14.65 4.63 -6.95
C LYS A 100 -15.31 5.06 -5.66
N ASP A 101 -16.62 4.91 -5.67
CA ASP A 101 -17.49 4.96 -4.51
C ASP A 101 -17.20 3.83 -3.51
N VAL A 102 -16.88 4.20 -2.27
CA VAL A 102 -16.52 3.28 -1.17
C VAL A 102 -17.10 3.74 0.17
N ASP A 103 -17.16 2.81 1.13
CA ASP A 103 -17.27 3.17 2.55
C ASP A 103 -15.87 3.17 3.18
N ILE A 104 -15.47 4.28 3.78
CA ILE A 104 -14.24 4.40 4.57
C ILE A 104 -14.56 4.12 6.03
N ILE A 105 -13.78 3.23 6.64
CA ILE A 105 -13.97 2.78 8.01
C ILE A 105 -12.67 2.96 8.78
N PHE A 106 -12.72 3.64 9.92
CA PHE A 106 -11.56 3.77 10.81
C PHE A 106 -11.66 2.75 11.95
N THR A 107 -10.66 1.91 12.10
CA THR A 107 -10.54 0.94 13.20
C THR A 107 -9.53 1.42 14.23
N CYS A 108 -9.72 0.97 15.46
CA CYS A 108 -8.78 1.14 16.55
C CYS A 108 -8.75 -0.14 17.39
N ALA A 109 -7.72 -0.29 18.21
CA ALA A 109 -7.54 -1.48 19.05
C ALA A 109 -8.81 -1.76 19.88
N GLY A 110 -9.33 -2.99 19.77
CA GLY A 110 -10.54 -3.43 20.48
C GLY A 110 -11.86 -3.23 19.72
N PHE A 111 -11.86 -2.59 18.55
CA PHE A 111 -13.02 -2.53 17.65
C PHE A 111 -12.86 -3.53 16.51
N ASN A 112 -13.88 -4.36 16.29
CA ASN A 112 -13.96 -5.25 15.15
C ASN A 112 -14.97 -4.68 14.16
N ASN A 113 -14.47 -4.18 13.04
CA ASN A 113 -15.24 -3.36 12.10
C ASN A 113 -15.66 -4.15 10.86
N SER A 114 -15.63 -5.48 10.92
CA SER A 114 -15.82 -6.35 9.75
C SER A 114 -17.15 -6.04 9.04
N GLY A 115 -17.09 -5.25 7.97
CA GLY A 115 -18.18 -5.11 7.01
C GLY A 115 -19.31 -4.17 7.39
N THR A 116 -19.17 -3.28 8.38
CA THR A 116 -20.22 -2.29 8.66
C THR A 116 -20.16 -1.16 7.63
N GLY A 117 -20.92 -1.30 6.55
CA GLY A 117 -21.04 -0.31 5.46
C GLY A 117 -21.99 -0.85 4.39
N ILE A 118 -22.75 0.03 3.73
CA ILE A 118 -23.77 -0.36 2.75
C ILE A 118 -23.21 -0.56 1.34
N ARG A 119 -22.04 0.02 1.04
CA ARG A 119 -21.40 -0.06 -0.27
C ARG A 119 -20.64 -1.37 -0.42
N ASP A 120 -20.55 -1.84 -1.67
CA ASP A 120 -19.86 -3.10 -2.00
C ASP A 120 -18.37 -3.06 -1.65
N VAL A 121 -17.74 -1.91 -1.91
CA VAL A 121 -16.33 -1.67 -1.68
C VAL A 121 -16.15 -0.89 -0.39
N LYS A 122 -15.31 -1.41 0.48
CA LYS A 122 -14.99 -0.85 1.79
C LYS A 122 -13.47 -0.66 1.88
N ILE A 123 -13.06 0.48 2.40
CA ILE A 123 -11.66 0.75 2.72
C ILE A 123 -11.57 0.92 4.23
N VAL A 124 -10.81 0.03 4.85
CA VAL A 124 -10.65 -0.04 6.30
C VAL A 124 -9.26 0.47 6.64
N PHE A 125 -9.17 1.57 7.40
CA PHE A 125 -7.92 2.10 7.91
C PHE A 125 -7.74 1.71 9.37
N SER A 126 -6.54 1.22 9.68
CA SER A 126 -6.09 0.98 11.04
C SER A 126 -4.83 1.83 11.26
N THR A 127 -4.96 2.93 12.00
CA THR A 127 -3.85 3.81 12.36
C THR A 127 -3.18 3.30 13.64
N GLU A 128 -1.88 3.52 13.80
CA GLU A 128 -1.21 3.26 15.08
C GLU A 128 -1.72 4.25 16.14
N ASP A 129 -2.07 3.76 17.34
CA ASP A 129 -2.68 4.53 18.44
C ASP A 129 -1.85 5.77 18.87
N ASP A 130 -0.54 5.77 18.56
CA ASP A 130 0.44 6.78 18.97
C ASP A 130 0.96 7.65 17.82
N SER A 131 0.16 7.92 16.77
CA SER A 131 0.54 8.87 15.71
C SER A 131 -0.04 10.28 15.97
N PRO A 132 0.61 11.12 16.81
CA PRO A 132 0.10 12.45 17.11
C PRO A 132 0.16 13.37 15.88
N ILE A 133 -0.91 14.13 15.68
CA ILE A 133 -0.96 15.20 14.69
C ILE A 133 -0.45 16.49 15.33
N ASP A 134 0.58 17.09 14.77
CA ASP A 134 1.14 18.34 15.28
C ASP A 134 0.24 19.51 14.86
N ALA A 135 -0.55 20.03 15.80
CA ALA A 135 -1.44 21.16 15.55
C ALA A 135 -0.71 22.47 15.20
N GLY A 136 0.59 22.58 15.51
CA GLY A 136 1.43 23.74 15.19
C GLY A 136 2.04 23.70 13.78
N LYS A 137 1.98 22.54 13.11
CA LYS A 137 2.56 22.36 11.78
C LYS A 137 1.54 22.69 10.69
N SER A 138 1.89 23.62 9.81
CA SER A 138 1.10 23.93 8.61
C SER A 138 1.34 22.92 7.50
N GLY A 139 0.31 22.70 6.67
CA GLY A 139 0.37 21.78 5.53
C GLY A 139 -0.03 20.34 5.86
N THR A 140 0.15 19.46 4.87
CA THR A 140 -0.19 18.04 4.99
C THR A 140 0.87 17.31 5.83
N GLN A 141 0.41 16.56 6.82
CA GLN A 141 1.18 15.62 7.63
C GLN A 141 0.81 14.21 7.18
N LEU A 142 1.76 13.27 7.30
CA LEU A 142 1.57 11.89 6.91
C LEU A 142 1.47 11.02 8.17
N ILE A 143 0.37 10.28 8.30
CA ILE A 143 0.16 9.30 9.36
C ILE A 143 0.29 7.89 8.78
N PRO A 144 1.15 7.02 9.32
CA PRO A 144 1.20 5.62 8.91
C PRO A 144 -0.11 4.91 9.25
N ALA A 145 -0.62 4.10 8.31
CA ALA A 145 -1.82 3.29 8.52
C ALA A 145 -1.70 1.96 7.75
N ASN A 146 -2.39 0.95 8.26
CA ASN A 146 -2.71 -0.24 7.46
C ASN A 146 -4.06 -0.01 6.78
N MET A 147 -4.10 -0.20 5.48
CA MET A 147 -5.31 -0.12 4.67
C MET A 147 -5.72 -1.51 4.20
N GLU A 148 -6.99 -1.84 4.39
CA GLU A 148 -7.61 -3.01 3.78
C GLU A 148 -8.68 -2.56 2.80
N LEU A 149 -8.62 -3.06 1.56
CA LEU A 149 -9.69 -2.93 0.59
C LEU A 149 -10.46 -4.24 0.57
N VAL A 150 -11.74 -4.16 0.88
CA VAL A 150 -12.67 -5.30 0.86
C VAL A 150 -13.73 -5.03 -0.20
N ALA A 151 -13.94 -5.97 -1.10
CA ALA A 151 -15.09 -5.95 -1.97
C ALA A 151 -15.92 -7.20 -1.84
N GLU A 152 -17.08 -7.05 -1.20
CA GLU A 152 -17.83 -8.16 -0.63
C GLU A 152 -18.47 -9.03 -1.72
N LYS A 153 -19.08 -8.43 -2.74
CA LYS A 153 -19.74 -9.19 -3.82
C LYS A 153 -18.76 -9.99 -4.67
N GLN A 154 -17.50 -9.55 -4.72
CA GLN A 154 -16.46 -10.13 -5.57
C GLN A 154 -15.49 -11.02 -4.77
N ASN A 155 -15.65 -11.05 -3.44
CA ASN A 155 -14.77 -11.75 -2.51
C ASN A 155 -13.29 -11.37 -2.72
N VAL A 156 -13.03 -10.07 -2.90
CA VAL A 156 -11.68 -9.52 -3.10
C VAL A 156 -11.23 -8.85 -1.82
N PHE A 157 -9.98 -9.12 -1.44
CA PHE A 157 -9.34 -8.54 -0.27
C PHE A 157 -7.89 -8.17 -0.60
N PHE A 158 -7.51 -6.92 -0.32
CA PHE A 158 -6.12 -6.44 -0.38
C PHE A 158 -5.77 -5.75 0.93
N SER A 159 -4.53 -5.91 1.39
CA SER A 159 -4.02 -5.22 2.58
C SER A 159 -2.64 -4.65 2.30
N SER A 160 -2.43 -3.36 2.59
CA SER A 160 -1.16 -2.65 2.39
C SER A 160 -0.92 -1.64 3.50
N ALA A 161 0.35 -1.46 3.87
CA ALA A 161 0.77 -0.26 4.57
C ALA A 161 0.64 0.95 3.63
N VAL A 162 0.11 2.06 4.14
CA VAL A 162 -0.09 3.32 3.44
C VAL A 162 0.24 4.49 4.37
N SER A 163 0.31 5.71 3.83
CA SER A 163 0.30 6.93 4.63
C SER A 163 -0.95 7.74 4.34
N LEU A 164 -1.64 8.20 5.39
CA LEU A 164 -2.78 9.10 5.30
C LEU A 164 -2.30 10.54 5.35
N GLY A 165 -2.67 11.33 4.34
CA GLY A 165 -2.46 12.77 4.28
C GLY A 165 -3.51 13.50 5.11
N VAL A 166 -3.08 14.04 6.24
CA VAL A 166 -3.92 14.79 7.18
C VAL A 166 -3.48 16.24 7.26
N LYS A 167 -4.39 17.16 7.55
CA LYS A 167 -4.06 18.56 7.81
C LYS A 167 -4.99 19.15 8.86
N MET A 168 -4.48 20.14 9.59
CA MET A 168 -5.35 21.00 10.40
C MET A 168 -6.11 21.95 9.47
N LYS A 169 -7.42 22.06 9.66
CA LYS A 169 -8.21 23.06 8.96
C LYS A 169 -7.91 24.44 9.56
N GLY A 170 -7.36 25.33 8.74
CA GLY A 170 -6.88 26.65 9.18
C GLY A 170 -7.94 27.43 9.98
N GLY A 171 -7.53 27.94 11.14
CA GLY A 171 -8.41 28.71 12.04
C GLY A 171 -9.36 27.86 12.89
N THR A 172 -9.28 26.53 12.84
CA THR A 172 -10.10 25.61 13.65
C THR A 172 -9.22 24.52 14.29
N SER A 173 -9.78 23.76 15.23
CA SER A 173 -9.15 22.55 15.78
C SER A 173 -9.50 21.28 14.99
N ASP A 174 -10.12 21.42 13.82
CA ASP A 174 -10.56 20.27 13.02
C ASP A 174 -9.38 19.65 12.26
N ILE A 175 -9.29 18.33 12.34
CA ILE A 175 -8.38 17.49 11.57
C ILE A 175 -9.12 17.02 10.31
N VAL A 176 -8.47 17.14 9.16
CA VAL A 176 -9.02 16.76 7.87
C VAL A 176 -8.14 15.69 7.22
N PHE A 177 -8.73 14.54 6.91
CA PHE A 177 -8.11 13.47 6.14
C PHE A 177 -8.52 13.64 4.68
N GLN A 178 -7.53 13.74 3.79
CA GLN A 178 -7.76 14.08 2.38
C GLN A 178 -7.10 13.10 1.42
N TYR A 179 -5.91 12.60 1.74
CA TYR A 179 -5.14 11.78 0.81
C TYR A 179 -4.75 10.43 1.36
N ILE A 180 -4.56 9.45 0.48
CA ILE A 180 -3.97 8.14 0.75
C ILE A 180 -2.76 8.01 -0.16
N TYR A 181 -1.61 7.70 0.43
CA TYR A 181 -0.35 7.50 -0.26
C TYR A 181 0.07 6.04 -0.17
N CYS A 182 0.23 5.44 -1.34
CA CYS A 182 0.73 4.09 -1.61
C CYS A 182 1.93 4.23 -2.57
#